data_AF-A0A7C5SB13-F1
#
_entry.id   AF-A0A7C5SB13-F1
#
_cell.length_a   1.000
_cell.length_b   1.000
_cell.length_c   1.000
_cell.angle_alpha   90.00
_cell.angle_beta   90.00
_cell.angle_gamma   90.00
#
_symmetry.space_group_name_H-M   'P 1'
#
loop_
_entity.id
_entity.type
_entity.pdbx_description
1 polymer ?
#
loop_
_entity_poly.entity_id
_entity_poly.type
_entity_poly.pdbx_seq_one_letter_code
_entity_poly.pdbx_strand_id
1 'polypeptide(L)'
;MERNMRRGFVMKRNWSYIIGAIILLVLPLVLSDFRLNLLGKFLTFAIVAIAIDLIWGYTGILSLGHGVFFSLGAYCMGMYLKLRAEELPDFMMWSGLEQVPWFWRPFHHFWFALPMAIIVPAVFAMLIGIPTFRAGIRGVYFSILTQALALVVSIFFIGQQPYTGG
;
A
#
# COMPACT_ATOMS: atom_id res chain seq x y z
N MET A 1 28.45 -32.65 -21.78
CA MET A 1 27.57 -31.58 -22.30
C MET A 1 26.74 -30.96 -21.16
N GLU A 2 27.36 -30.62 -20.02
CA GLU A 2 26.64 -30.21 -18.78
C GLU A 2 27.35 -29.12 -17.97
N ARG A 3 27.85 -28.04 -18.59
CA ARG A 3 28.38 -26.90 -17.83
C ARG A 3 28.11 -25.63 -18.60
N ASN A 4 27.02 -24.92 -18.29
CA ASN A 4 26.89 -23.45 -18.40
C ASN A 4 25.45 -22.95 -18.18
N MET A 5 24.85 -23.22 -17.02
CA MET A 5 23.57 -22.60 -16.64
C MET A 5 23.59 -21.95 -15.24
N ARG A 6 24.74 -21.40 -14.86
CA ARG A 6 24.87 -20.54 -13.67
C ARG A 6 25.60 -19.25 -14.04
N ARG A 7 24.87 -18.28 -14.59
CA ARG A 7 25.27 -16.87 -14.71
C ARG A 7 23.98 -16.04 -14.61
N GLY A 8 23.73 -15.19 -13.62
CA GLY A 8 24.51 -14.81 -12.46
C GLY A 8 23.80 -13.62 -11.82
N PHE A 9 23.39 -13.75 -10.56
CA PHE A 9 23.04 -12.61 -9.71
C PHE A 9 24.35 -11.94 -9.29
N VAL A 10 25.07 -11.37 -10.26
CA VAL A 10 26.41 -10.82 -10.06
C VAL A 10 26.27 -9.35 -9.68
N MET A 11 26.55 -9.06 -8.41
CA MET A 11 26.93 -7.73 -7.93
C MET A 11 28.03 -7.14 -8.83
N LYS A 12 27.65 -6.29 -9.80
CA LYS A 12 28.58 -5.38 -10.49
C LYS A 12 28.27 -3.96 -10.04
N ARG A 13 29.20 -3.39 -9.26
CA ARG A 13 29.40 -1.96 -8.91
C ARG A 13 28.13 -1.09 -8.95
N ASN A 14 27.54 -0.89 -7.77
CA ASN A 14 26.26 -0.23 -7.44
C ASN A 14 26.02 1.21 -7.94
N TRP A 15 26.79 1.71 -8.91
CA TRP A 15 26.65 3.06 -9.45
C TRP A 15 25.29 3.28 -10.13
N SER A 16 24.69 2.24 -10.72
CA SER A 16 23.34 2.32 -11.29
C SER A 16 22.27 2.68 -10.26
N TYR A 17 22.32 2.09 -9.06
CA TYR A 17 21.39 2.42 -7.97
C TYR A 17 21.58 3.84 -7.46
N ILE A 18 22.84 4.28 -7.37
CA ILE A 18 23.19 5.65 -6.95
C ILE A 18 22.69 6.67 -7.99
N ILE A 19 22.90 6.41 -9.29
CA ILE A 19 22.39 7.25 -10.38
C ILE A 19 20.86 7.30 -10.34
N GLY A 20 20.20 6.16 -10.17
CA GLY A 20 18.74 6.10 -10.02
C GLY A 20 18.23 6.92 -8.83
N ALA A 21 18.89 6.82 -7.67
CA ALA A 21 18.53 7.58 -6.48
C ALA A 21 18.74 9.09 -6.66
N ILE A 22 19.85 9.51 -7.29
CA ILE A 22 20.12 10.92 -7.59
C ILE A 22 19.05 11.47 -8.54
N ILE A 23 18.70 10.73 -9.60
CA ILE A 23 17.64 11.12 -10.53
C ILE A 23 16.33 11.35 -9.76
N LEU A 24 15.95 10.41 -8.89
CA LEU A 24 14.72 10.50 -8.11
C LEU A 24 14.68 11.71 -7.16
N LEU A 25 15.85 12.13 -6.66
CA LEU A 25 16.00 13.30 -5.79
C LEU A 25 16.01 14.64 -6.56
N VAL A 26 16.50 14.64 -7.80
CA VAL A 26 16.52 15.84 -8.67
C VAL A 26 15.17 16.10 -9.35
N LEU A 27 14.40 15.05 -9.64
CA LEU A 27 13.07 15.14 -10.27
C LEU A 27 12.08 16.12 -9.61
N PRO A 28 11.94 16.21 -8.27
CA PRO A 28 11.10 17.22 -7.61
C PRO A 28 11.49 18.68 -7.89
N LEU A 29 12.74 18.93 -8.27
CA LEU A 29 13.23 20.30 -8.53
C LEU A 29 12.99 20.76 -9.98
N VAL A 30 12.74 19.83 -10.90
CA VAL A 30 12.67 20.11 -12.35
C VAL A 30 11.25 19.98 -12.90
N LEU A 31 10.39 19.18 -12.27
CA LEU A 31 9.05 18.89 -12.76
C LEU A 31 8.01 19.86 -12.19
N SER A 32 6.95 20.11 -12.96
CA SER A 32 5.75 20.82 -12.49
C SER A 32 4.89 19.94 -11.57
N ASP A 33 4.07 20.56 -10.71
CA ASP A 33 3.22 19.87 -9.72
C ASP A 33 2.39 18.73 -10.31
N PHE A 34 1.79 18.94 -11.49
CA PHE A 34 1.01 17.91 -12.18
C PHE A 34 1.86 16.68 -12.52
N ARG A 35 3.06 16.89 -13.09
CA ARG A 35 3.97 15.81 -13.47
C ARG A 35 4.55 15.11 -12.24
N LEU A 36 4.78 15.85 -11.16
CA LEU A 36 5.21 15.29 -9.88
C LEU A 36 4.16 14.38 -9.25
N ASN A 37 2.89 14.82 -9.23
CA ASN A 37 1.80 13.98 -8.76
C ASN A 37 1.62 12.73 -9.62
N LEU A 38 1.76 12.86 -10.95
CA LEU A 38 1.67 11.72 -11.86
C LEU A 38 2.84 10.73 -11.66
N LEU A 39 4.05 11.24 -11.50
CA LEU A 39 5.24 10.44 -11.19
C LEU A 39 5.06 9.68 -9.86
N GLY A 40 4.59 10.36 -8.81
CA GLY A 40 4.29 9.74 -7.53
C GLY A 40 3.28 8.60 -7.66
N LYS A 41 2.22 8.77 -8.47
CA LYS A 41 1.25 7.71 -8.77
C LYS A 41 1.89 6.53 -9.49
N PHE A 42 2.72 6.77 -10.50
CA PHE A 42 3.42 5.69 -11.23
C PHE A 42 4.40 4.92 -10.34
N LEU A 43 5.19 5.61 -9.51
CA LEU A 43 6.09 4.98 -8.55
C LEU A 43 5.32 4.11 -7.56
N THR A 44 4.18 4.62 -7.08
CA THR A 44 3.31 3.89 -6.16
C THR A 44 2.77 2.61 -6.81
N PHE A 45 2.24 2.67 -8.03
CA PHE A 45 1.79 1.47 -8.75
C PHE A 45 2.94 0.52 -9.09
N ALA A 46 4.14 1.04 -9.37
CA ALA A 46 5.32 0.21 -9.60
C ALA A 46 5.70 -0.60 -8.35
N ILE A 47 5.64 0.01 -7.15
CA ILE A 47 5.88 -0.70 -5.89
C ILE A 47 4.87 -1.83 -5.70
N VAL A 48 3.58 -1.58 -5.97
CA VAL A 48 2.54 -2.61 -5.88
C VAL A 48 2.77 -3.73 -6.89
N ALA A 49 3.12 -3.39 -8.13
CA ALA A 49 3.43 -4.38 -9.17
C ALA A 49 4.62 -5.27 -8.77
N ILE A 50 5.70 -4.68 -8.24
CA ILE A 50 6.87 -5.41 -7.73
C ILE A 50 6.49 -6.30 -6.55
N ALA A 51 5.63 -5.84 -5.63
CA ALA A 51 5.20 -6.63 -4.49
C ALA A 51 4.40 -7.88 -4.92
N ILE A 52 3.50 -7.73 -5.90
CA ILE A 52 2.75 -8.85 -6.48
C ILE A 52 3.68 -9.80 -7.26
N ASP A 53 4.60 -9.27 -8.06
CA ASP A 53 5.60 -10.06 -8.79
C ASP A 53 6.49 -10.86 -7.83
N LEU A 54 6.89 -10.27 -6.71
CA LEU A 54 7.70 -10.96 -5.71
C LEU A 54 6.94 -12.13 -5.09
N ILE A 55 5.68 -11.93 -4.71
CA ILE A 55 4.85 -12.98 -4.12
C ILE A 55 4.61 -14.08 -5.15
N TRP A 56 4.07 -13.73 -6.31
CA TRP A 56 3.68 -14.74 -7.30
C TRP A 56 4.90 -15.42 -7.93
N GLY A 57 5.94 -14.65 -8.26
CA GLY A 57 7.17 -15.14 -8.89
C GLY A 57 8.04 -15.99 -7.98
N TYR A 58 8.24 -15.61 -6.70
CA TYR A 58 9.11 -16.39 -5.80
C TYR A 58 8.35 -17.48 -5.03
N THR A 59 7.09 -17.25 -4.65
CA THR A 59 6.34 -18.23 -3.84
C THR A 59 5.47 -19.17 -4.68
N GLY A 60 5.18 -18.80 -5.94
CA GLY A 60 4.26 -19.54 -6.82
C GLY A 60 2.78 -19.39 -6.43
N ILE A 61 2.45 -18.53 -5.47
CA ILE A 61 1.09 -18.31 -4.97
C ILE A 61 0.56 -16.98 -5.52
N LEU A 62 -0.59 -17.02 -6.19
CA LEU A 62 -1.26 -15.82 -6.67
C LEU A 62 -2.10 -15.20 -5.55
N SER A 63 -1.79 -13.95 -5.15
CA SER A 63 -2.56 -13.18 -4.17
C SER A 63 -3.41 -12.11 -4.86
N LEU A 64 -4.73 -12.30 -4.95
CA LEU A 64 -5.63 -11.32 -5.59
C LEU A 64 -6.03 -10.18 -4.65
N GLY A 65 -5.93 -10.40 -3.33
CA GLY A 65 -6.28 -9.38 -2.32
C GLY A 65 -5.17 -8.39 -1.98
N HIS A 66 -4.08 -8.33 -2.75
CA HIS A 66 -2.89 -7.54 -2.39
C HIS A 66 -3.17 -6.04 -2.26
N GLY A 67 -4.14 -5.55 -3.03
CA GLY A 67 -4.60 -4.16 -3.00
C GLY A 67 -5.13 -3.71 -1.64
N VAL A 68 -5.60 -4.62 -0.78
CA VAL A 68 -6.10 -4.30 0.57
C VAL A 68 -4.98 -3.76 1.46
N PHE A 69 -3.84 -4.44 1.50
CA PHE A 69 -2.73 -4.00 2.36
C PHE A 69 -2.13 -2.70 1.86
N PHE A 70 -2.04 -2.57 0.54
CA PHE A 70 -1.60 -1.33 -0.09
C PHE A 70 -2.57 -0.17 0.20
N SER A 71 -3.88 -0.39 0.06
CA SER A 71 -4.89 0.65 0.31
C SER A 71 -4.93 1.08 1.76
N LEU A 72 -4.79 0.17 2.74
CA LEU A 72 -4.76 0.51 4.17
C LEU A 72 -3.61 1.46 4.52
N GLY A 73 -2.41 1.21 3.99
CA GLY A 73 -1.26 2.11 4.18
C GLY A 73 -1.46 3.46 3.48
N ALA A 74 -1.92 3.44 2.23
CA ALA A 74 -2.24 4.65 1.48
C ALA A 74 -3.34 5.48 2.16
N TYR A 75 -4.33 4.83 2.76
CA TYR A 75 -5.45 5.45 3.46
C TYR A 75 -4.97 6.21 4.71
N CYS A 76 -4.05 5.63 5.48
CA CYS A 76 -3.44 6.30 6.64
C CYS A 76 -2.79 7.64 6.26
N MET A 77 -2.01 7.65 5.18
CA MET A 77 -1.37 8.88 4.70
C MET A 77 -2.38 9.83 4.02
N GLY A 78 -3.32 9.29 3.25
CA GLY A 78 -4.39 10.06 2.62
C GLY A 78 -5.25 10.81 3.63
N MET A 79 -5.55 10.18 4.76
CA MET A 79 -6.29 10.81 5.84
C MET A 79 -5.48 11.93 6.51
N TYR A 80 -4.18 11.73 6.75
CA TYR A 80 -3.30 12.81 7.23
C TYR A 80 -3.30 14.00 6.27
N LEU A 81 -3.15 13.76 4.97
CA LEU A 81 -3.15 14.83 3.97
C LEU A 81 -4.50 15.55 3.92
N LYS A 82 -5.62 14.82 4.05
CA LYS A 82 -6.96 15.42 4.05
C LYS A 82 -7.21 16.26 5.31
N LEU A 83 -6.87 15.74 6.48
CA LEU A 83 -6.91 16.48 7.76
C LEU A 83 -5.92 17.65 7.84
N ARG A 84 -4.92 17.68 6.95
CA ARG A 84 -3.98 18.79 6.83
C ARG A 84 -4.53 19.90 5.92
N ALA A 85 -5.35 19.55 4.94
CA ALA A 85 -5.99 20.49 4.04
C ALA A 85 -7.28 21.09 4.65
N GLU A 86 -8.07 20.27 5.33
CA GLU A 86 -9.37 20.61 5.91
C GLU A 86 -9.44 20.17 7.38
N GLU A 87 -10.08 20.96 8.25
CA GLU A 87 -10.30 20.58 9.65
C GLU A 87 -11.30 19.44 9.80
N LEU A 88 -12.30 19.40 8.92
CA LEU A 88 -13.29 18.33 8.82
C LEU A 88 -13.37 17.88 7.35
N PRO A 89 -13.00 16.63 7.04
CA PRO A 89 -13.07 16.11 5.68
C PRO A 89 -14.47 16.22 5.06
N ASP A 90 -14.56 16.64 3.79
CA ASP A 90 -15.84 16.79 3.06
C ASP A 90 -16.80 15.60 3.18
N PHE A 91 -16.28 14.36 3.15
CA PHE A 91 -17.12 13.16 3.22
C PHE A 91 -17.77 12.97 4.61
N MET A 92 -17.12 13.45 5.67
CA MET A 92 -17.68 13.44 7.02
C MET A 92 -18.78 14.49 7.14
N MET A 93 -18.52 15.70 6.59
CA MET A 93 -19.49 16.79 6.53
C MET A 93 -20.76 16.37 5.76
N TRP A 94 -20.62 15.77 4.59
CA TRP A 94 -21.76 15.29 3.79
C TRP A 94 -22.51 14.12 4.44
N SER A 95 -21.87 13.42 5.36
CA SER A 95 -22.50 12.34 6.14
C SER A 95 -23.11 12.83 7.46
N GLY A 96 -23.11 14.15 7.71
CA GLY A 96 -23.72 14.76 8.90
C GLY A 96 -22.87 14.69 10.17
N LEU A 97 -21.58 14.38 10.08
CA LEU A 97 -20.67 14.45 11.21
C LEU A 97 -20.21 15.89 11.42
N GLU A 98 -20.38 16.41 12.64
CA GLU A 98 -19.96 17.78 12.99
C GLU A 98 -18.51 17.86 13.49
N GLN A 99 -17.93 16.73 13.89
CA GLN A 99 -16.59 16.67 14.47
C GLN A 99 -15.85 15.43 14.00
N VAL A 100 -14.52 15.56 13.88
CA VAL A 100 -13.65 14.43 13.54
C VAL A 100 -13.72 13.38 14.66
N PRO A 101 -14.03 12.11 14.33
CA PRO A 101 -14.04 11.01 15.27
C PRO A 101 -12.71 10.87 16.01
N TRP A 102 -12.76 10.44 17.26
CA TRP A 102 -11.61 10.33 18.16
C TRP A 102 -10.44 9.52 17.58
N PHE A 103 -10.71 8.47 16.79
CA PHE A 103 -9.69 7.61 16.19
C PHE A 103 -8.95 8.25 15.01
N TRP A 104 -9.52 9.28 14.36
CA TRP A 104 -8.88 10.02 13.28
C TRP A 104 -8.09 11.24 13.77
N ARG A 105 -8.39 11.78 14.96
CA ARG A 105 -7.67 12.93 15.53
C ARG A 105 -6.14 12.76 15.61
N PRO A 106 -5.59 11.58 15.95
CA PRO A 106 -4.13 11.39 15.98
C PRO A 106 -3.45 11.60 14.61
N PHE A 107 -4.19 11.45 13.52
CA PHE A 107 -3.69 11.67 12.16
C PHE A 107 -3.52 13.15 11.79
N HIS A 108 -3.71 14.11 12.71
CA HIS A 108 -3.20 15.47 12.51
C HIS A 108 -1.68 15.56 12.65
N HIS A 109 -1.05 14.60 13.34
CA HIS A 109 0.39 14.61 13.56
C HIS A 109 1.12 13.74 12.53
N PHE A 110 2.00 14.35 11.74
CA PHE A 110 2.81 13.66 10.72
C PHE A 110 3.58 12.47 11.30
N TRP A 111 4.23 12.67 12.45
CA TRP A 111 5.02 11.66 13.14
C TRP A 111 4.21 10.47 13.64
N PHE A 112 2.89 10.62 13.77
CA PHE A 112 1.98 9.52 14.07
C PHE A 112 1.49 8.84 12.79
N ALA A 113 1.10 9.61 11.78
CA ALA A 113 0.58 9.09 10.52
C ALA A 113 1.60 8.23 9.75
N LEU A 114 2.87 8.63 9.75
CA LEU A 114 3.93 7.95 8.99
C LEU A 114 4.19 6.50 9.50
N PRO A 115 4.44 6.25 10.81
CA PRO A 115 4.53 4.89 11.31
C PRO A 115 3.24 4.09 11.11
N MET A 116 2.08 4.71 11.28
CA MET A 116 0.79 4.03 11.14
C MET A 116 0.53 3.54 9.73
N ALA A 117 1.00 4.24 8.70
CA ALA A 117 0.93 3.78 7.31
C ALA A 117 1.66 2.44 7.06
N ILE A 118 2.61 2.06 7.95
CA ILE A 118 3.32 0.77 7.90
C ILE A 118 2.71 -0.22 8.89
N ILE A 119 2.46 0.23 10.13
CA ILE A 119 1.99 -0.62 11.22
C ILE A 119 0.59 -1.16 10.92
N VAL A 120 -0.33 -0.32 10.44
CA VAL A 120 -1.72 -0.73 10.17
C VAL A 120 -1.80 -1.88 9.16
N PRO A 121 -1.24 -1.76 7.93
CA PRO A 121 -1.27 -2.87 6.99
C PRO A 121 -0.44 -4.07 7.47
N ALA A 122 0.65 -3.87 8.22
CA ALA A 122 1.45 -4.97 8.76
C ALA A 122 0.69 -5.79 9.81
N VAL A 123 0.03 -5.13 10.77
CA VAL A 123 -0.82 -5.77 11.78
C VAL A 123 -1.97 -6.49 11.09
N PHE A 124 -2.64 -5.85 10.14
CA PHE A 124 -3.73 -6.47 9.39
C PHE A 124 -3.24 -7.70 8.60
N ALA A 125 -2.07 -7.62 7.97
CA ALA A 125 -1.43 -8.74 7.30
C ALA A 125 -1.05 -9.88 8.25
N MET A 126 -0.61 -9.59 9.47
CA MET A 126 -0.34 -10.64 10.48
C MET A 126 -1.63 -11.31 10.95
N LEU A 127 -2.68 -10.52 11.22
CA LEU A 127 -3.98 -11.02 11.67
C LEU A 127 -4.60 -11.99 10.68
N ILE A 128 -4.50 -11.71 9.37
CA ILE A 128 -5.03 -12.58 8.33
C ILE A 128 -4.01 -13.65 7.91
N GLY A 129 -2.73 -13.31 7.83
CA GLY A 129 -1.67 -14.18 7.35
C GLY A 129 -1.39 -15.36 8.28
N ILE A 130 -1.28 -15.13 9.60
CA ILE A 130 -0.94 -16.20 10.55
C ILE A 130 -1.98 -17.34 10.50
N PRO A 131 -3.30 -17.09 10.62
CA PRO A 131 -4.30 -18.15 10.48
C PRO A 131 -4.26 -18.83 9.11
N THR A 132 -4.09 -18.04 8.04
CA THR A 132 -4.06 -18.55 6.65
C THR A 132 -2.93 -19.55 6.44
N PHE A 133 -1.73 -19.25 6.93
CA PHE A 133 -0.58 -20.15 6.83
C PHE A 133 -0.69 -21.35 7.78
N ARG A 134 -1.22 -21.16 8.99
CA ARG A 134 -1.44 -22.26 9.95
C ARG A 134 -2.49 -23.26 9.45
N ALA A 135 -3.49 -22.79 8.71
CA ALA A 135 -4.50 -23.63 8.07
C ALA A 135 -3.95 -24.42 6.86
N GLY A 136 -2.71 -24.18 6.43
CA GLY A 136 -2.09 -24.94 5.33
C GLY A 136 -2.72 -24.71 3.97
N ILE A 137 -3.36 -23.55 3.75
CA ILE A 137 -4.06 -23.21 2.52
C ILE A 137 -3.04 -23.05 1.38
N ARG A 138 -3.21 -23.79 0.28
CA ARG A 138 -2.26 -23.81 -0.84
C ARG A 138 -2.95 -23.58 -2.18
N GLY A 139 -2.19 -23.04 -3.13
CA GLY A 139 -2.61 -22.86 -4.52
C GLY A 139 -3.83 -21.95 -4.65
N VAL A 140 -4.80 -22.37 -5.47
CA VAL A 140 -5.98 -21.57 -5.85
C VAL A 140 -6.83 -21.16 -4.64
N TYR A 141 -6.90 -21.99 -3.59
CA TYR A 141 -7.68 -21.68 -2.39
C TYR A 141 -7.18 -20.41 -1.69
N PHE A 142 -5.86 -20.14 -1.74
CA PHE A 142 -5.30 -18.91 -1.20
C PHE A 142 -5.74 -17.69 -2.03
N SER A 143 -5.78 -17.83 -3.36
CA SER A 143 -6.24 -16.77 -4.25
C SER A 143 -7.71 -16.44 -4.02
N ILE A 144 -8.58 -17.45 -3.85
CA ILE A 144 -10.00 -17.25 -3.54
C ILE A 144 -10.16 -16.59 -2.17
N LEU A 145 -9.42 -17.03 -1.15
CA LEU A 145 -9.46 -16.44 0.17
C LEU A 145 -9.05 -14.96 0.15
N THR A 146 -7.95 -14.62 -0.50
CA THR A 146 -7.48 -13.23 -0.58
C THR A 146 -8.42 -12.36 -1.42
N GLN A 147 -9.07 -12.91 -2.45
CA GLN A 147 -10.11 -12.19 -3.18
C GLN A 147 -11.35 -11.94 -2.32
N ALA A 148 -11.80 -12.93 -1.55
CA ALA A 148 -12.90 -12.77 -0.62
C ALA A 148 -12.57 -11.72 0.46
N LEU A 149 -11.34 -11.72 0.98
CA LEU A 149 -10.85 -10.67 1.89
C LEU A 149 -10.98 -9.28 1.26
N ALA A 150 -10.55 -9.12 0.00
CA ALA A 150 -10.65 -7.83 -0.69
C ALA A 150 -12.09 -7.35 -0.84
N LEU A 151 -13.01 -8.26 -1.17
CA LEU A 151 -14.44 -7.94 -1.23
C LEU A 151 -14.99 -7.55 0.14
N VAL A 152 -14.68 -8.31 1.19
CA VAL A 152 -15.14 -8.02 2.56
C VAL A 152 -14.65 -6.64 3.02
N VAL A 153 -13.37 -6.33 2.81
CA VAL A 153 -12.81 -5.02 3.16
C VAL A 153 -13.46 -3.91 2.34
N SER A 154 -13.65 -4.10 1.03
CA SER A 154 -14.32 -3.11 0.18
C SER A 154 -15.76 -2.84 0.63
N ILE A 155 -16.53 -3.89 0.93
CA ILE A 155 -17.91 -3.74 1.42
C ILE A 155 -17.92 -3.04 2.78
N PHE A 156 -16.97 -3.36 3.66
CA PHE A 156 -16.85 -2.71 4.96
C PHE A 156 -16.56 -1.21 4.84
N PHE A 157 -15.61 -0.82 4.00
CA PHE A 157 -15.27 0.59 3.79
C PHE A 157 -16.42 1.37 3.16
N ILE A 158 -17.08 0.81 2.14
CA ILE A 158 -18.26 1.41 1.52
C ILE A 158 -19.41 1.53 2.53
N GLY A 159 -19.63 0.50 3.35
CA GLY A 159 -20.65 0.51 4.39
C GLY A 159 -20.39 1.49 5.53
N GLN A 160 -19.14 1.92 5.72
CA GLN A 160 -18.72 2.90 6.73
C GLN A 160 -18.44 4.29 6.13
N GLN A 161 -19.10 4.63 5.02
CA GLN A 161 -18.95 5.90 4.30
C GLN A 161 -18.87 7.17 5.20
N PRO A 162 -19.64 7.31 6.31
CA PRO A 162 -19.50 8.47 7.19
C PRO A 162 -18.09 8.64 7.76
N TYR A 163 -17.41 7.54 8.05
CA TYR A 163 -16.12 7.52 8.73
C TYR A 163 -14.94 7.32 7.78
N THR A 164 -15.16 6.59 6.68
CA THR A 164 -14.11 6.18 5.74
C THR A 164 -14.21 6.88 4.38
N GLY A 165 -15.33 7.53 4.07
CA GLY A 165 -15.57 8.16 2.77
C GLY A 165 -15.86 7.17 1.63
N GLY A 166 -15.92 5.87 1.92
CA GLY A 166 -16.15 4.80 0.94
C GLY A 166 -14.91 4.01 0.58
#